data_AF-A0A2Z4UTX7-F1
#
_entry.id   AF-A0A2Z4UTX7-F1
#
_cell.length_a   1.000
_cell.length_b   1.000
_cell.length_c   1.000
_cell.angle_alpha   90.00
_cell.angle_beta   90.00
_cell.angle_gamma   90.00
#
_symmetry.space_group_name_H-M   'P 1'
#
loop_
_entity.id
_entity.type
_entity.pdbx_description
1 polymer ?
#
loop_
_entity_poly.entity_id
_entity_poly.type
_entity_poly.pdbx_seq_one_letter_code
_entity_poly.pdbx_strand_id
1 'polypeptide(L)'
;MSISSWTLPARTHWKRVYVPAGAVINGLGNSMYSTPHRWPGLALFVCGLVIAVRGRRAWDGFGQGWHLPGQVSGRLKDAFLTPEWVSRWGKLKVAVWGLIAFRFAVHPFFLPERIAAAPDQLFEHGRDAMTMLAFTFLFPSFTRWIEPKENQLQRLAARVFRAMVGRTLANFSGLCGVAVLLYTLLSRFAHDSVRSLPALTLTIAVAMVVATHKMWTRYRKLCTQTHKDIQALVRALEKPPGADVVDQRSAVLAAWDAVERDLRTRADTGYSFGTRFAPKAVTAAIGEAVEKIGKGLPGHQDAREQVLMDLKVIQDVCADEIDSVA
;
A
#
# COMPACT_ATOMS: atom_id res chain seq x y z
N MET A 1 -10.38 -47.39 -47.61
CA MET A 1 -9.75 -46.10 -47.98
C MET A 1 -9.83 -45.18 -46.77
N SER A 2 -8.71 -44.98 -46.10
CA SER A 2 -8.56 -44.12 -44.91
C SER A 2 -8.00 -42.78 -45.38
N ILE A 3 -8.70 -41.68 -45.11
CA ILE A 3 -8.15 -40.33 -45.23
C ILE A 3 -8.25 -39.68 -43.85
N SER A 4 -7.06 -39.44 -43.30
CA SER A 4 -6.79 -38.85 -42.00
C SER A 4 -7.07 -37.34 -41.99
N SER A 5 -7.89 -36.86 -41.05
CA SER A 5 -8.03 -35.44 -40.76
C SER A 5 -7.16 -35.03 -39.56
N TRP A 6 -5.87 -34.75 -39.83
CA TRP A 6 -4.99 -34.04 -38.89
C TRP A 6 -4.94 -32.56 -39.28
N THR A 7 -5.89 -31.76 -38.81
CA THR A 7 -5.76 -30.31 -38.77
C THR A 7 -5.98 -29.83 -37.35
N LEU A 8 -4.95 -29.98 -36.51
CA LEU A 8 -4.89 -29.25 -35.24
C LEU A 8 -4.71 -27.75 -35.56
N PRO A 9 -5.40 -26.84 -34.83
CA PRO A 9 -5.52 -25.45 -35.24
C PRO A 9 -4.22 -24.67 -34.97
N ALA A 10 -3.52 -24.28 -36.03
CA ALA A 10 -2.37 -23.37 -36.01
C ALA A 10 -2.65 -22.03 -35.28
N ARG A 11 -3.92 -21.68 -35.06
CA ARG A 11 -4.37 -20.45 -34.38
C ARG A 11 -4.04 -20.35 -32.89
N THR A 12 -3.45 -21.36 -32.24
CA THR A 12 -3.13 -21.28 -30.80
C THR A 12 -1.65 -20.96 -30.52
N HIS A 13 -0.77 -21.06 -31.54
CA HIS A 13 0.67 -20.90 -31.36
C HIS A 13 1.13 -19.43 -31.32
N TRP A 14 0.47 -18.53 -32.04
CA TRP A 14 0.86 -17.11 -32.10
C TRP A 14 0.70 -16.39 -30.74
N LYS A 15 -0.28 -16.79 -29.91
CA LYS A 15 -0.47 -16.27 -28.55
C LYS A 15 0.74 -16.54 -27.62
N ARG A 16 1.63 -17.46 -28.02
CA ARG A 16 2.84 -17.80 -27.27
C ARG A 16 3.95 -16.75 -27.45
N VAL A 17 3.90 -15.97 -28.53
CA VAL A 17 4.85 -14.87 -28.82
C VAL A 17 4.62 -13.66 -27.91
N TYR A 18 3.44 -13.54 -27.30
CA TYR A 18 3.10 -12.41 -26.44
C TYR A 18 4.01 -12.25 -25.22
N VAL A 19 4.40 -13.33 -24.55
CA VAL A 19 5.29 -13.23 -23.38
C VAL A 19 6.68 -12.70 -23.76
N PRO A 20 7.41 -13.29 -24.73
CA PRO A 20 8.71 -12.75 -25.14
C PRO A 20 8.59 -11.36 -25.78
N ALA A 21 7.57 -11.10 -26.59
CA ALA A 21 7.34 -9.76 -27.16
C ALA A 21 7.09 -8.71 -26.07
N GLY A 22 6.25 -9.04 -25.08
CA GLY A 22 5.98 -8.17 -23.94
C GLY A 22 7.22 -7.93 -23.07
N ALA A 23 8.11 -8.92 -22.93
CA ALA A 23 9.39 -8.77 -22.23
C ALA A 23 10.38 -7.87 -23.01
N VAL A 24 10.48 -8.04 -24.33
CA VAL A 24 11.32 -7.18 -25.19
C VAL A 24 10.81 -5.74 -25.18
N ILE A 25 9.50 -5.54 -25.33
CA ILE A 25 8.87 -4.21 -25.27
C ILE A 25 9.07 -3.57 -23.90
N ASN A 26 8.98 -4.35 -22.81
CA ASN A 26 9.33 -3.87 -21.47
C ASN A 26 10.80 -3.44 -21.39
N GLY A 27 11.73 -4.26 -21.88
CA GLY A 27 13.17 -3.94 -21.90
C GLY A 27 13.48 -2.67 -22.70
N LEU A 28 12.83 -2.50 -23.85
CA LEU A 28 12.92 -1.28 -24.66
C LEU A 28 12.35 -0.06 -23.93
N GLY A 29 11.15 -0.16 -23.36
CA GLY A 29 10.57 0.88 -22.52
C GLY A 29 11.49 1.24 -21.34
N ASN A 30 12.16 0.23 -20.77
CA ASN A 30 13.14 0.39 -19.70
C ASN A 30 14.36 1.21 -20.16
N SER A 31 14.93 0.88 -21.32
CA SER A 31 16.07 1.62 -21.88
C SER A 31 15.72 3.06 -22.25
N MET A 32 14.50 3.32 -22.73
CA MET A 32 14.05 4.66 -23.09
C MET A 32 13.70 5.54 -21.90
N TYR A 33 13.32 4.94 -20.76
CA TYR A 33 12.95 5.71 -19.57
C TYR A 33 14.11 6.51 -18.95
N SER A 34 15.36 6.11 -19.19
CA SER A 34 16.55 6.86 -18.76
C SER A 34 16.95 7.99 -19.72
N THR A 35 16.27 8.10 -20.87
CA THR A 35 16.51 9.16 -21.86
C THR A 35 15.58 10.36 -21.63
N PRO A 36 15.71 11.47 -22.38
CA PRO A 36 14.75 12.58 -22.33
C PRO A 36 13.31 12.16 -22.69
N HIS A 37 13.13 11.03 -23.37
CA HIS A 37 11.84 10.51 -23.82
C HIS A 37 11.16 9.62 -22.77
N ARG A 38 11.04 10.11 -21.53
CA ARG A 38 10.50 9.36 -20.39
C ARG A 38 9.07 8.87 -20.59
N TRP A 39 8.22 9.71 -21.20
CA TRP A 39 6.81 9.40 -21.45
C TRP A 39 6.61 8.24 -22.45
N PRO A 40 7.24 8.26 -23.64
CA PRO A 40 7.26 7.09 -24.54
C PRO A 40 7.81 5.82 -23.88
N GLY A 41 8.88 5.94 -23.08
CA GLY A 41 9.45 4.81 -22.34
C GLY A 41 8.46 4.19 -21.36
N LEU A 42 7.71 5.01 -20.62
CA LEU A 42 6.66 4.57 -19.70
C LEU A 42 5.49 3.90 -20.43
N ALA A 43 5.04 4.49 -21.55
CA ALA A 43 3.97 3.93 -22.36
C ALA A 43 4.33 2.54 -22.89
N LEU A 44 5.54 2.38 -23.44
CA LEU A 44 6.07 1.10 -23.91
C LEU A 44 6.21 0.09 -22.77
N PHE A 45 6.69 0.52 -21.60
CA PHE A 45 6.76 -0.35 -20.42
C PHE A 45 5.38 -0.90 -20.04
N VAL A 46 4.35 -0.03 -19.96
CA VAL A 46 2.98 -0.45 -19.63
C VAL A 46 2.40 -1.37 -20.73
N CYS A 47 2.59 -1.04 -22.00
CA CYS A 47 2.15 -1.88 -23.11
C CYS A 47 2.82 -3.27 -23.08
N GLY A 48 4.13 -3.33 -22.89
CA GLY A 48 4.88 -4.58 -22.77
C GLY A 48 4.39 -5.44 -21.62
N LEU A 49 4.08 -4.82 -20.48
CA LEU A 49 3.54 -5.51 -19.31
C LEU A 49 2.16 -6.11 -19.58
N VAL A 50 1.25 -5.34 -20.20
CA VAL A 50 -0.10 -5.83 -20.56
C VAL A 50 -0.02 -7.01 -21.52
N ILE A 51 0.86 -6.93 -22.52
CA ILE A 51 1.08 -8.01 -23.49
C ILE A 51 1.64 -9.26 -22.79
N ALA A 52 2.62 -9.11 -21.89
CA ALA A 52 3.21 -10.21 -21.15
C ALA A 52 2.19 -10.89 -20.21
N VAL A 53 1.38 -10.11 -19.48
CA VAL A 53 0.34 -10.65 -18.57
C VAL A 53 -0.74 -11.39 -19.35
N ARG A 54 -1.20 -10.85 -20.48
CA ARG A 54 -2.18 -11.54 -21.34
C ARG A 54 -1.61 -12.81 -21.97
N GLY A 55 -0.30 -12.83 -22.26
CA GLY A 55 0.40 -14.00 -22.80
C GLY A 55 0.60 -15.14 -21.79
N ARG A 56 0.63 -14.84 -20.48
CA ARG A 56 0.95 -15.82 -19.43
C ARG A 56 0.04 -17.05 -19.43
N ARG A 57 -1.28 -16.86 -19.64
CA ARG A 57 -2.24 -17.98 -19.69
C ARG A 57 -1.95 -18.99 -20.81
N ALA A 58 -1.33 -18.54 -21.90
CA ALA A 58 -0.94 -19.44 -23.00
C ALA A 58 0.32 -20.27 -22.68
N TRP A 59 1.02 -19.93 -21.59
CA TRP A 59 2.25 -20.59 -21.15
C TRP A 59 2.04 -21.56 -19.97
N ASP A 60 0.98 -21.42 -19.18
CA ASP A 60 0.72 -22.21 -17.96
C ASP A 60 0.51 -23.73 -18.21
N GLY A 61 0.46 -24.20 -19.46
CA GLY A 61 0.33 -25.62 -19.82
C GLY A 61 1.57 -26.27 -20.46
N PHE A 62 2.65 -25.51 -20.72
CA PHE A 62 3.79 -25.98 -21.53
C PHE A 62 5.00 -26.45 -20.71
N GLY A 63 4.94 -26.33 -19.38
CA GLY A 63 6.09 -26.51 -18.48
C GLY A 63 6.56 -27.95 -18.22
N GLN A 64 5.85 -28.98 -18.69
CA GLN A 64 6.15 -30.37 -18.30
C GLN A 64 7.07 -31.14 -19.28
N GLY A 65 7.34 -30.66 -20.50
CA GLY A 65 8.04 -31.46 -21.52
C GLY A 65 9.31 -30.88 -22.14
N TRP A 66 9.62 -29.59 -21.98
CA TRP A 66 10.73 -28.93 -22.69
C TRP A 66 11.72 -28.30 -21.71
N HIS A 67 13.03 -28.54 -21.89
CA HIS A 67 14.10 -27.94 -21.08
C HIS A 67 14.41 -26.46 -21.42
N LEU A 68 14.04 -25.99 -22.61
CA LEU A 68 14.21 -24.60 -23.07
C LEU A 68 13.39 -23.53 -22.28
N PRO A 69 12.10 -23.72 -21.94
CA PRO A 69 11.36 -22.76 -21.14
C PRO A 69 11.92 -22.58 -19.71
N GLY A 70 12.64 -23.57 -19.18
CA GLY A 70 13.36 -23.44 -17.90
C GLY A 70 14.41 -22.33 -17.95
N GLN A 71 15.25 -22.31 -18.98
CA GLN A 71 16.28 -21.26 -19.15
C GLN A 71 15.69 -19.89 -19.45
N VAL A 72 14.64 -19.81 -20.28
CA VAL A 72 13.98 -18.54 -20.60
C VAL A 72 13.24 -17.98 -19.38
N SER A 73 12.56 -18.83 -18.61
CA SER A 73 11.91 -18.42 -17.36
C SER A 73 12.91 -18.02 -16.28
N GLY A 74 14.07 -18.69 -16.20
CA GLY A 74 15.20 -18.29 -15.35
C GLY A 74 15.72 -16.90 -15.71
N ARG A 75 16.08 -16.70 -16.98
CA ARG A 75 16.56 -15.39 -17.47
C ARG A 75 15.53 -14.28 -17.30
N LEU A 76 14.24 -14.57 -17.48
CA LEU A 76 13.17 -13.60 -17.23
C LEU A 76 13.08 -13.28 -15.74
N LYS A 77 13.11 -14.29 -14.84
CA LYS A 77 13.15 -14.05 -13.40
C LYS A 77 14.34 -13.19 -13.02
N ASP A 78 15.52 -13.48 -13.53
CA ASP A 78 16.74 -12.71 -13.25
C ASP A 78 16.62 -11.26 -13.78
N ALA A 79 16.06 -11.07 -14.98
CA ALA A 79 15.79 -9.75 -15.53
C ALA A 79 14.76 -8.95 -14.70
N PHE A 80 13.73 -9.62 -14.19
CA PHE A 80 12.67 -9.04 -13.34
C PHE A 80 13.14 -8.79 -11.89
N LEU A 81 14.24 -9.41 -11.46
CA LEU A 81 14.81 -9.26 -10.12
C LEU A 81 15.94 -8.23 -10.07
N THR A 82 16.27 -7.58 -11.18
CA THR A 82 17.26 -6.48 -11.16
C THR A 82 16.77 -5.33 -10.26
N PRO A 83 17.66 -4.70 -9.45
CA PRO A 83 17.27 -3.62 -8.53
C PRO A 83 16.56 -2.46 -9.24
N GLU A 84 16.99 -2.16 -10.46
CA GLU A 84 16.35 -1.15 -11.30
C GLU A 84 14.91 -1.50 -11.64
N TRP A 85 14.66 -2.75 -12.04
CA TRP A 85 13.31 -3.21 -12.35
C TRP A 85 12.42 -3.09 -11.12
N VAL A 86 12.87 -3.58 -9.96
CA VAL A 86 12.05 -3.56 -8.73
C VAL A 86 11.73 -2.13 -8.32
N SER A 87 12.69 -1.22 -8.42
CA SER A 87 12.48 0.21 -8.18
C SER A 87 11.43 0.81 -9.12
N ARG A 88 11.53 0.56 -10.44
CA ARG A 88 10.59 1.09 -11.45
C ARG A 88 9.19 0.52 -11.28
N TRP A 89 9.07 -0.76 -10.97
CA TRP A 89 7.79 -1.38 -10.67
C TRP A 89 7.14 -0.84 -9.41
N GLY A 90 7.95 -0.58 -8.37
CA GLY A 90 7.50 0.13 -7.19
C GLY A 90 6.90 1.50 -7.54
N LYS A 91 7.58 2.27 -8.42
CA LYS A 91 7.06 3.56 -8.92
C LYS A 91 5.76 3.39 -9.71
N LEU A 92 5.69 2.41 -10.62
CA LEU A 92 4.48 2.15 -11.40
C LEU A 92 3.29 1.79 -10.49
N LYS A 93 3.49 0.93 -9.49
CA LYS A 93 2.45 0.58 -8.51
C LYS A 93 1.92 1.81 -7.78
N VAL A 94 2.81 2.70 -7.35
CA VAL A 94 2.42 3.96 -6.69
C VAL A 94 1.67 4.89 -7.65
N ALA A 95 2.08 4.97 -8.91
CA ALA A 95 1.39 5.76 -9.93
C ALA A 95 -0.02 5.23 -10.21
N VAL A 96 -0.17 3.91 -10.38
CA VAL A 96 -1.48 3.24 -10.55
C VAL A 96 -2.36 3.47 -9.33
N TRP A 97 -1.80 3.37 -8.13
CA TRP A 97 -2.52 3.70 -6.90
C TRP A 97 -3.00 5.14 -6.87
N GLY A 98 -2.15 6.10 -7.22
CA GLY A 98 -2.51 7.51 -7.27
C GLY A 98 -3.62 7.79 -8.28
N LEU A 99 -3.58 7.14 -9.46
CA LEU A 99 -4.62 7.27 -10.48
C LEU A 99 -5.97 6.72 -10.01
N ILE A 100 -5.97 5.54 -9.36
CA ILE A 100 -7.18 4.95 -8.77
C ILE A 100 -7.69 5.86 -7.65
N ALA A 101 -6.81 6.30 -6.75
CA ALA A 101 -7.14 7.22 -5.66
C ALA A 101 -7.82 8.48 -6.19
N PHE A 102 -7.23 9.11 -7.20
CA PHE A 102 -7.73 10.32 -7.83
C PHE A 102 -9.10 10.10 -8.46
N ARG A 103 -9.27 9.04 -9.27
CA ARG A 103 -10.55 8.71 -9.91
C ARG A 103 -11.67 8.58 -8.89
N PHE A 104 -11.42 7.86 -7.79
CA PHE A 104 -12.43 7.62 -6.76
C PHE A 104 -12.64 8.82 -5.83
N ALA A 105 -11.62 9.66 -5.62
CA ALA A 105 -11.78 10.92 -4.91
C ALA A 105 -12.65 11.90 -5.69
N VAL A 106 -12.49 11.93 -7.01
CA VAL A 106 -13.21 12.85 -7.91
C VAL A 106 -14.63 12.38 -8.20
N HIS A 107 -14.90 11.08 -8.21
CA HIS A 107 -16.19 10.51 -8.57
C HIS A 107 -17.39 11.08 -7.77
N PRO A 108 -17.33 11.22 -6.43
CA PRO A 108 -18.42 11.83 -5.65
C PRO A 108 -18.74 13.27 -6.01
N PHE A 109 -17.80 14.05 -6.56
CA PHE A 109 -18.05 15.46 -6.91
C PHE A 109 -18.94 15.61 -8.15
N PHE A 110 -18.87 14.67 -9.09
CA PHE A 110 -19.71 14.67 -10.31
C PHE A 110 -21.04 13.93 -10.14
N LEU A 111 -21.21 13.23 -9.02
CA LEU A 111 -22.39 12.40 -8.79
C LEU A 111 -23.67 13.21 -8.52
N PRO A 112 -23.65 14.33 -7.76
CA PRO A 112 -24.84 15.16 -7.57
C PRO A 112 -25.42 15.69 -8.88
N GLU A 113 -24.58 16.13 -9.81
CA GLU A 113 -25.01 16.59 -11.14
C GLU A 113 -25.69 15.46 -11.94
N ARG A 114 -25.13 14.24 -11.88
CA ARG A 114 -25.74 13.05 -12.51
C ARG A 114 -27.07 12.66 -11.86
N ILE A 115 -27.17 12.74 -10.53
CA ILE A 115 -28.42 12.48 -9.80
C ILE A 115 -29.47 13.53 -10.17
N ALA A 116 -29.09 14.80 -10.24
CA ALA A 116 -29.99 15.89 -10.63
C ALA A 116 -30.48 15.76 -12.08
N ALA A 117 -29.61 15.31 -12.99
CA ALA A 117 -29.95 15.12 -14.40
C ALA A 117 -30.87 13.90 -14.66
N ALA A 118 -30.81 12.87 -13.81
CA ALA A 118 -31.59 11.65 -13.97
C ALA A 118 -32.01 11.06 -12.60
N PRO A 119 -32.91 11.72 -11.85
CA PRO A 119 -33.27 11.34 -10.48
C PRO A 119 -34.02 10.00 -10.39
N ASP A 120 -34.65 9.57 -11.47
CA ASP A 120 -35.41 8.32 -11.60
C ASP A 120 -34.52 7.08 -11.79
N GLN A 121 -33.24 7.25 -12.14
CA GLN A 121 -32.28 6.14 -12.34
C GLN A 121 -31.74 5.54 -11.03
N LEU A 122 -32.63 5.25 -10.07
CA LEU A 122 -32.28 4.79 -8.72
C LEU A 122 -31.40 3.53 -8.70
N PHE A 123 -31.55 2.62 -9.68
CA PHE A 123 -30.72 1.43 -9.79
C PHE A 123 -29.26 1.75 -10.12
N GLU A 124 -29.02 2.67 -11.05
CA GLU A 124 -27.67 3.11 -11.44
C GLU A 124 -26.99 3.86 -10.30
N HIS A 125 -27.72 4.75 -9.61
CA HIS A 125 -27.24 5.45 -8.42
C HIS A 125 -26.92 4.47 -7.27
N GLY A 126 -27.73 3.42 -7.11
CA GLY A 126 -27.47 2.34 -6.16
C GLY A 126 -26.19 1.56 -6.48
N ARG A 127 -25.91 1.32 -7.76
CA ARG A 127 -24.65 0.69 -8.20
C ARG A 127 -23.45 1.58 -7.91
N ASP A 128 -23.57 2.88 -8.13
CA ASP A 128 -22.52 3.86 -7.81
C ASP A 128 -22.26 3.88 -6.30
N ALA A 129 -23.32 3.87 -5.47
CA ALA A 129 -23.22 3.74 -4.01
C ALA A 129 -22.47 2.48 -3.58
N MET A 130 -22.84 1.32 -4.13
CA MET A 130 -22.17 0.05 -3.81
C MET A 130 -20.69 0.04 -4.23
N THR A 131 -20.37 0.67 -5.35
CA THR A 131 -18.98 0.78 -5.83
C THR A 131 -18.13 1.64 -4.88
N MET A 132 -18.69 2.75 -4.40
CA MET A 132 -18.06 3.62 -3.41
C MET A 132 -17.89 2.93 -2.05
N LEU A 133 -18.90 2.19 -1.60
CA LEU A 133 -18.81 1.37 -0.37
C LEU A 133 -17.75 0.27 -0.51
N ALA A 134 -17.69 -0.42 -1.65
CA ALA A 134 -16.65 -1.42 -1.91
C ALA A 134 -15.25 -0.80 -1.86
N PHE A 135 -15.09 0.42 -2.40
CA PHE A 135 -13.83 1.15 -2.35
C PHE A 135 -13.35 1.39 -0.90
N THR A 136 -14.27 1.69 0.03
CA THR A 136 -13.94 1.89 1.45
C THR A 136 -13.21 0.71 2.10
N PHE A 137 -13.55 -0.51 1.69
CA PHE A 137 -12.96 -1.74 2.24
C PHE A 137 -11.77 -2.24 1.41
N LEU A 138 -11.86 -2.15 0.08
CA LEU A 138 -10.87 -2.72 -0.82
C LEU A 138 -9.64 -1.82 -0.97
N PHE A 139 -9.81 -0.50 -0.98
CA PHE A 139 -8.71 0.42 -1.25
C PHE A 139 -7.61 0.44 -0.19
N PRO A 140 -7.91 0.39 1.13
CA PRO A 140 -6.88 0.22 2.15
C PRO A 140 -6.10 -1.08 1.99
N SER A 141 -6.78 -2.16 1.60
CA SER A 141 -6.15 -3.47 1.33
C SER A 141 -5.24 -3.41 0.11
N PHE A 142 -5.69 -2.76 -0.96
CA PHE A 142 -4.89 -2.49 -2.15
C PHE A 142 -3.64 -1.66 -1.84
N THR A 143 -3.77 -0.66 -0.96
CA THR A 143 -2.66 0.19 -0.49
C THR A 143 -1.56 -0.61 0.21
N ARG A 144 -1.92 -1.70 0.92
CA ARG A 144 -0.94 -2.62 1.51
C ARG A 144 -0.29 -3.52 0.45
N TRP A 145 -1.04 -3.94 -0.56
CA TRP A 145 -0.52 -4.82 -1.62
C TRP A 145 0.51 -4.14 -2.52
N ILE A 146 0.36 -2.85 -2.77
CA ILE A 146 1.33 -2.07 -3.55
C ILE A 146 2.62 -1.75 -2.78
N GLU A 147 2.68 -2.06 -1.48
CA GLU A 147 3.80 -1.68 -0.64
C GLU A 147 5.10 -2.33 -1.15
N PRO A 148 6.14 -1.54 -1.45
CA PRO A 148 7.43 -2.08 -1.81
C PRO A 148 8.02 -2.83 -0.61
N LYS A 149 8.50 -4.06 -0.86
CA LYS A 149 9.05 -4.92 0.21
C LYS A 149 10.49 -4.55 0.59
N GLU A 150 11.19 -3.82 -0.27
CA GLU A 150 12.57 -3.39 -0.07
C GLU A 150 12.63 -2.07 0.70
N ASN A 151 13.68 -1.89 1.50
CA ASN A 151 13.97 -0.68 2.28
C ASN A 151 12.75 -0.18 3.07
N GLN A 152 12.08 -1.09 3.76
CA GLN A 152 10.79 -0.80 4.41
C GLN A 152 10.88 0.35 5.42
N LEU A 153 12.04 0.49 6.07
CA LEU A 153 12.30 1.51 7.07
C LEU A 153 12.56 2.88 6.43
N GLN A 154 13.40 2.97 5.38
CA GLN A 154 13.60 4.22 4.62
C GLN A 154 12.31 4.75 3.97
N ARG A 155 11.34 3.86 3.71
CA ARG A 155 10.04 4.21 3.10
C ARG A 155 8.91 4.31 4.13
N LEU A 156 9.23 4.31 5.42
CA LEU A 156 8.25 4.30 6.51
C LEU A 156 7.32 5.51 6.44
N ALA A 157 7.86 6.73 6.32
CA ALA A 157 7.05 7.96 6.16
C ALA A 157 6.06 7.84 5.00
N ALA A 158 6.56 7.52 3.81
CA ALA A 158 5.72 7.39 2.62
C ALA A 158 4.67 6.27 2.74
N ARG A 159 4.98 5.19 3.44
CA ARG A 159 4.05 4.09 3.73
C ARG A 159 2.93 4.56 4.66
N VAL A 160 3.28 5.17 5.79
CA VAL A 160 2.29 5.62 6.77
C VAL A 160 1.42 6.73 6.16
N PHE A 161 2.02 7.68 5.45
CA PHE A 161 1.30 8.72 4.71
C PHE A 161 0.30 8.13 3.70
N ARG A 162 0.73 7.17 2.85
CA ARG A 162 -0.19 6.50 1.91
C ARG A 162 -1.32 5.77 2.61
N ALA A 163 -1.05 5.13 3.75
CA ALA A 163 -2.09 4.47 4.53
C ALA A 163 -3.11 5.48 5.07
N MET A 164 -2.65 6.61 5.61
CA MET A 164 -3.49 7.70 6.11
C MET A 164 -4.34 8.34 5.00
N VAL A 165 -3.71 8.71 3.88
CA VAL A 165 -4.41 9.24 2.70
C VAL A 165 -5.39 8.22 2.15
N GLY A 166 -4.95 6.96 1.99
CA GLY A 166 -5.79 5.89 1.48
C GLY A 166 -7.01 5.64 2.35
N ARG A 167 -6.86 5.72 3.68
CA ARG A 167 -7.98 5.58 4.61
C ARG A 167 -8.91 6.79 4.59
N THR A 168 -8.38 8.01 4.46
CA THR A 168 -9.17 9.24 4.32
C THR A 168 -10.06 9.16 3.07
N LEU A 169 -9.47 8.82 1.92
CA LEU A 169 -10.21 8.68 0.67
C LEU A 169 -11.23 7.54 0.70
N ALA A 170 -10.87 6.41 1.31
CA ALA A 170 -11.77 5.29 1.51
C ALA A 170 -12.99 5.68 2.36
N ASN A 171 -12.78 6.40 3.47
CA ASN A 171 -13.87 6.88 4.33
C ASN A 171 -14.73 7.94 3.62
N PHE A 172 -14.11 8.85 2.86
CA PHE A 172 -14.79 9.85 2.03
C PHE A 172 -15.74 9.19 1.05
N SER A 173 -15.19 8.30 0.22
CA SER A 173 -15.99 7.54 -0.74
C SER A 173 -17.09 6.75 -0.04
N GLY A 174 -16.81 6.14 1.11
CA GLY A 174 -17.78 5.37 1.87
C GLY A 174 -18.95 6.20 2.38
N LEU A 175 -18.69 7.36 2.97
CA LEU A 175 -19.73 8.25 3.46
C LEU A 175 -20.57 8.82 2.31
N CYS A 176 -19.96 9.17 1.17
CA CYS A 176 -20.69 9.52 -0.04
C CYS A 176 -21.56 8.35 -0.55
N GLY A 177 -21.03 7.13 -0.54
CA GLY A 177 -21.78 5.92 -0.89
C GLY A 177 -22.99 5.69 0.02
N VAL A 178 -22.84 5.89 1.34
CA VAL A 178 -23.95 5.83 2.30
C VAL A 178 -24.99 6.90 2.00
N ALA A 179 -24.58 8.14 1.68
CA ALA A 179 -25.50 9.21 1.27
C ALA A 179 -26.39 8.79 0.11
N VAL A 180 -25.75 8.29 -0.95
CA VAL A 180 -26.41 7.94 -2.20
C VAL A 180 -27.30 6.74 -1.98
N LEU A 181 -26.86 5.76 -1.19
CA LEU A 181 -27.69 4.63 -0.81
C LEU A 181 -28.93 5.09 -0.03
N LEU A 182 -28.76 5.96 0.98
CA LEU A 182 -29.87 6.54 1.75
C LEU A 182 -30.82 7.31 0.85
N TYR A 183 -30.30 8.13 -0.07
CA TYR A 183 -31.11 8.82 -1.09
C TYR A 183 -31.92 7.81 -1.91
N THR A 184 -31.28 6.79 -2.50
CA THR A 184 -31.99 5.80 -3.32
C THR A 184 -33.05 5.01 -2.56
N LEU A 185 -32.82 4.74 -1.27
CA LEU A 185 -33.79 4.07 -0.41
C LEU A 185 -34.95 5.02 -0.09
N LEU A 186 -34.67 6.25 0.35
CA LEU A 186 -35.69 7.24 0.68
C LEU A 186 -36.55 7.61 -0.53
N SER A 187 -35.97 7.73 -1.72
CA SER A 187 -36.71 8.02 -2.96
C SER A 187 -37.66 6.90 -3.38
N ARG A 188 -37.46 5.66 -2.91
CA ARG A 188 -38.44 4.58 -3.11
C ARG A 188 -39.67 4.72 -2.21
N PHE A 189 -39.51 5.34 -1.03
CA PHE A 189 -40.58 5.44 -0.03
C PHE A 189 -41.24 6.82 0.00
N ALA A 190 -40.56 7.88 -0.42
CA ALA A 190 -41.05 9.26 -0.40
C ALA A 190 -40.63 10.04 -1.66
N HIS A 191 -41.62 10.56 -2.41
CA HIS A 191 -41.40 11.33 -3.63
C HIS A 191 -40.64 12.66 -3.41
N ASP A 192 -40.70 13.25 -2.22
CA ASP A 192 -40.08 14.56 -1.91
C ASP A 192 -38.65 14.48 -1.32
N SER A 193 -38.01 13.31 -1.41
CA SER A 193 -36.68 13.03 -0.84
C SER A 193 -35.55 13.94 -1.36
N VAL A 194 -35.72 14.63 -2.49
CA VAL A 194 -34.76 15.60 -3.04
C VAL A 194 -34.46 16.73 -2.05
N ARG A 195 -35.44 17.14 -1.22
CA ARG A 195 -35.25 18.19 -0.21
C ARG A 195 -34.27 17.80 0.91
N SER A 196 -33.99 16.50 1.09
CA SER A 196 -33.07 16.00 2.11
C SER A 196 -31.58 16.02 1.69
N LEU A 197 -31.30 16.21 0.39
CA LEU A 197 -29.93 16.16 -0.16
C LEU A 197 -28.97 17.19 0.45
N PRO A 198 -29.34 18.48 0.64
CA PRO A 198 -28.43 19.45 1.25
C PRO A 198 -28.06 19.10 2.69
N ALA A 199 -29.04 18.64 3.49
CA ALA A 199 -28.84 18.23 4.87
C ALA A 199 -27.95 16.99 4.98
N LEU A 200 -28.15 15.99 4.11
CA LEU A 200 -27.30 14.80 4.02
C LEU A 200 -25.86 15.18 3.63
N THR A 201 -25.71 16.07 2.64
CA THR A 201 -24.41 16.55 2.17
C THR A 201 -23.64 17.26 3.29
N LEU A 202 -24.31 18.16 4.01
CA LEU A 202 -23.71 18.88 5.14
C LEU A 202 -23.30 17.92 6.26
N THR A 203 -24.17 16.96 6.61
CA THR A 203 -23.89 15.96 7.65
C THR A 203 -22.65 15.12 7.30
N ILE A 204 -22.53 14.72 6.04
CA ILE A 204 -21.37 13.96 5.55
C ILE A 204 -20.10 14.79 5.55
N ALA A 205 -20.17 16.05 5.13
CA ALA A 205 -19.02 16.95 5.16
C ALA A 205 -18.49 17.11 6.59
N VAL A 206 -19.38 17.36 7.56
CA VAL A 206 -19.01 17.46 8.98
C VAL A 206 -18.44 16.13 9.49
N ALA A 207 -19.10 15.00 9.23
CA ALA A 207 -18.63 13.68 9.64
C ALA A 207 -17.23 13.37 9.07
N MET A 208 -16.97 13.76 7.82
CA MET A 208 -15.68 13.60 7.16
C MET A 208 -14.59 14.45 7.79
N VAL A 209 -14.86 15.72 8.06
CA VAL A 209 -13.89 16.61 8.72
C VAL A 209 -13.55 16.06 10.11
N VAL A 210 -14.55 15.65 10.89
CA VAL A 210 -14.33 15.08 12.24
C VAL A 210 -13.56 13.76 12.17
N ALA A 211 -13.94 12.84 11.29
CA ALA A 211 -13.25 11.56 11.14
C ALA A 211 -11.80 11.73 10.69
N THR A 212 -11.56 12.63 9.73
CA THR A 212 -10.23 12.96 9.23
C THR A 212 -9.39 13.58 10.34
N HIS A 213 -9.90 14.64 10.98
CA HIS A 213 -9.22 15.30 12.09
C HIS A 213 -8.85 14.32 13.22
N LYS A 214 -9.80 13.47 13.65
CA LYS A 214 -9.55 12.46 14.69
C LYS A 214 -8.44 11.48 14.31
N MET A 215 -8.42 11.05 13.05
CA MET A 215 -7.40 10.13 12.55
C MET A 215 -6.01 10.78 12.52
N TRP A 216 -5.89 12.00 11.98
CA TRP A 216 -4.62 12.73 11.92
C TRP A 216 -4.09 13.14 13.29
N THR A 217 -4.96 13.59 14.21
CA THR A 217 -4.57 13.89 15.59
C THR A 217 -4.04 12.65 16.30
N ARG A 218 -4.64 11.49 16.06
CA ARG A 218 -4.11 10.24 16.60
C ARG A 218 -2.75 9.89 16.01
N TYR A 219 -2.57 10.05 14.71
CA TYR A 219 -1.29 9.78 14.06
C TYR A 219 -0.17 10.63 14.66
N ARG A 220 -0.41 11.93 14.85
CA ARG A 220 0.52 12.83 15.53
C ARG A 220 0.81 12.39 16.96
N LYS A 221 -0.22 12.04 17.75
CA LYS A 221 -0.03 11.49 19.10
C LYS A 221 0.82 10.22 19.11
N LEU A 222 0.60 9.32 18.15
CA LEU A 222 1.41 8.12 18.00
C LEU A 222 2.86 8.48 17.66
N CYS A 223 3.10 9.40 16.73
CA CYS A 223 4.46 9.86 16.41
C CYS A 223 5.16 10.47 17.63
N THR A 224 4.47 11.33 18.39
CA THR A 224 5.01 11.93 19.62
C THR A 224 5.35 10.85 20.66
N GLN A 225 4.45 9.89 20.89
CA GLN A 225 4.68 8.79 21.83
C GLN A 225 5.87 7.92 21.39
N THR A 226 5.89 7.52 20.12
CA THR A 226 6.94 6.68 19.56
C THR A 226 8.29 7.39 19.59
N HIS A 227 8.32 8.70 19.32
CA HIS A 227 9.54 9.49 19.44
C HIS A 227 10.08 9.49 20.87
N LYS A 228 9.22 9.72 21.88
CA LYS A 228 9.58 9.70 23.30
C LYS A 228 10.08 8.33 23.73
N ASP A 229 9.37 7.26 23.37
CA ASP A 229 9.70 5.89 23.75
C ASP A 229 11.00 5.41 23.07
N ILE A 230 11.22 5.77 21.80
CA ILE A 230 12.49 5.52 21.10
C ILE A 230 13.64 6.25 21.79
N GLN A 231 13.46 7.53 22.17
CA GLN A 231 14.50 8.28 22.86
C GLN A 231 14.85 7.64 24.21
N ALA A 232 13.87 7.10 24.94
CA ALA A 232 14.10 6.36 26.18
C ALA A 232 14.91 5.07 25.92
N LEU A 233 14.58 4.32 24.87
CA LEU A 233 15.31 3.12 24.47
C LEU A 233 16.75 3.44 24.05
N VAL A 234 16.95 4.48 23.23
CA VAL A 234 18.30 4.94 22.82
C VAL A 234 19.15 5.25 24.05
N ARG A 235 18.62 6.03 25.01
CA ARG A 235 19.32 6.32 26.26
C ARG A 235 19.65 5.07 27.07
N ALA A 236 18.74 4.09 27.12
CA ALA A 236 18.97 2.83 27.83
C ALA A 236 20.06 1.98 27.17
N LEU A 237 20.08 1.94 25.84
CA LEU A 237 21.13 1.28 25.06
C LEU A 237 22.47 2.00 25.17
N GLU A 238 22.46 3.33 25.29
CA GLU A 238 23.67 4.15 25.35
C GLU A 238 24.40 4.13 26.69
N LYS A 239 23.68 3.84 27.78
CA LYS A 239 24.27 3.76 29.12
C LYS A 239 25.48 2.82 29.12
N PRO A 240 26.65 3.28 29.62
CA PRO A 240 27.80 2.40 29.77
C PRO A 240 27.46 1.26 30.76
N PRO A 241 28.05 0.07 30.60
CA PRO A 241 27.87 -1.04 31.53
C PRO A 241 28.31 -0.59 32.93
N GLY A 242 27.32 -0.38 33.81
CA GLY A 242 27.53 -0.06 35.22
C GLY A 242 27.61 -1.33 36.06
N ALA A 243 27.77 -1.15 37.38
CA ALA A 243 27.88 -2.25 38.35
C ALA A 243 26.66 -3.19 38.42
N ASP A 244 25.53 -2.83 37.79
CA ASP A 244 24.31 -3.63 37.81
C ASP A 244 23.77 -3.96 36.41
N VAL A 245 24.37 -5.00 35.80
CA VAL A 245 24.04 -5.49 34.46
C VAL A 245 22.59 -6.00 34.39
N VAL A 246 22.03 -6.47 35.50
CA VAL A 246 20.65 -6.97 35.59
C VAL A 246 19.65 -5.83 35.46
N ASP A 247 19.87 -4.73 36.18
CA ASP A 247 19.04 -3.53 36.12
C ASP A 247 19.12 -2.81 34.77
N GLN A 248 20.29 -2.80 34.15
CA GLN A 248 20.42 -2.25 32.80
C GLN A 248 19.63 -3.08 31.77
N ARG A 249 19.71 -4.41 31.86
CA ARG A 249 18.97 -5.31 30.97
C ARG A 249 17.46 -5.15 31.13
N SER A 250 16.96 -5.08 32.37
CA SER A 250 15.54 -4.90 32.63
C SER A 250 15.03 -3.57 32.10
N ALA A 251 15.81 -2.49 32.25
CA ALA A 251 15.48 -1.18 31.70
C ALA A 251 15.42 -1.17 30.16
N VAL A 252 16.37 -1.84 29.49
CA VAL A 252 16.37 -1.96 28.02
C VAL A 252 15.15 -2.73 27.52
N LEU A 253 14.81 -3.85 28.16
CA LEU A 253 13.63 -4.65 27.78
C LEU A 253 12.32 -3.88 28.01
N ALA A 254 12.18 -3.19 29.14
CA ALA A 254 11.02 -2.37 29.43
C ALA A 254 10.85 -1.21 28.42
N ALA A 255 11.96 -0.56 28.04
CA ALA A 255 11.94 0.49 27.02
C ALA A 255 11.59 -0.09 25.64
N TRP A 256 12.09 -1.28 25.31
CA TRP A 256 11.74 -1.96 24.07
C TRP A 256 10.27 -2.36 24.02
N ASP A 257 9.68 -2.86 25.10
CA ASP A 257 8.26 -3.22 25.14
C ASP A 257 7.35 -2.03 24.85
N ALA A 258 7.73 -0.83 25.31
CA ALA A 258 7.04 0.41 24.98
C ALA A 258 7.14 0.73 23.48
N VAL A 259 8.36 0.74 22.92
CA VAL A 259 8.60 0.97 21.49
C VAL A 259 7.87 -0.06 20.63
N GLU A 260 7.94 -1.35 20.98
CA GLU A 260 7.31 -2.42 20.23
C GLU A 260 5.79 -2.24 20.17
N ARG A 261 5.15 -1.87 21.28
CA ARG A 261 3.71 -1.59 21.34
C ARG A 261 3.32 -0.49 20.36
N ASP A 262 4.11 0.57 20.32
CA ASP A 262 3.94 1.71 19.44
C ASP A 262 4.12 1.35 17.96
N LEU A 263 5.20 0.66 17.62
CA LEU A 263 5.48 0.18 16.26
C LEU A 263 4.39 -0.78 15.75
N ARG A 264 3.77 -1.57 16.65
CA ARG A 264 2.66 -2.48 16.34
C ARG A 264 1.30 -1.78 16.26
N THR A 265 1.19 -0.55 16.76
CA THR A 265 -0.06 0.20 16.73
C THR A 265 -0.46 0.55 15.29
N ARG A 266 -1.77 0.51 14.99
CA ARG A 266 -2.29 0.84 13.66
C ARG A 266 -2.45 2.35 13.53
N ALA A 267 -1.74 2.95 12.58
CA ALA A 267 -1.74 4.40 12.38
C ALA A 267 -3.09 4.91 11.82
N ASP A 268 -3.78 4.12 10.99
CA ASP A 268 -4.90 4.56 10.16
C ASP A 268 -6.31 4.32 10.77
N THR A 269 -6.46 3.40 11.71
CA THR A 269 -7.81 2.95 12.15
C THR A 269 -7.96 2.76 13.66
N GLY A 270 -6.91 2.31 14.35
CA GLY A 270 -6.96 1.86 15.73
C GLY A 270 -7.84 0.71 16.11
N TYR A 271 -8.47 0.11 15.13
CA TYR A 271 -9.11 -1.16 15.29
C TYR A 271 -8.06 -2.25 14.99
N SER A 272 -8.44 -3.51 15.18
CA SER A 272 -7.57 -4.66 14.90
C SER A 272 -7.13 -4.73 13.42
N PHE A 273 -7.95 -4.20 12.51
CA PHE A 273 -7.64 -4.02 11.09
C PHE A 273 -6.98 -2.66 10.86
N GLY A 274 -5.90 -2.58 10.09
CA GLY A 274 -5.19 -1.31 9.85
C GLY A 274 -3.77 -1.52 9.35
N THR A 275 -3.08 -0.46 8.99
CA THR A 275 -1.66 -0.46 8.65
C THR A 275 -0.88 -0.20 9.93
N ARG A 276 -0.01 -1.16 10.30
CA ARG A 276 0.92 -0.95 11.43
C ARG A 276 1.83 0.21 11.11
N PHE A 277 2.17 0.98 12.14
CA PHE A 277 3.15 2.04 12.06
C PHE A 277 4.42 1.51 11.39
N ALA A 278 5.09 0.52 11.98
CA ALA A 278 6.20 -0.18 11.34
C ALA A 278 5.82 -1.54 10.73
N PRO A 279 6.54 -2.00 9.69
CA PRO A 279 6.41 -3.36 9.18
C PRO A 279 6.73 -4.42 10.25
N LYS A 280 6.03 -5.56 10.17
CA LYS A 280 6.26 -6.73 11.05
C LYS A 280 7.72 -7.17 11.08
N ALA A 281 8.34 -7.27 9.90
CA ALA A 281 9.70 -7.75 9.75
C ALA A 281 10.70 -6.79 10.42
N VAL A 282 10.49 -5.47 10.27
CA VAL A 282 11.32 -4.45 10.92
C VAL A 282 11.20 -4.52 12.44
N THR A 283 9.98 -4.58 12.98
CA THR A 283 9.79 -4.70 14.44
C THR A 283 10.43 -5.97 15.00
N ALA A 284 10.29 -7.11 14.30
CA ALA A 284 10.90 -8.37 14.72
C ALA A 284 12.44 -8.28 14.69
N ALA A 285 13.02 -7.74 13.62
CA ALA A 285 14.47 -7.59 13.49
C ALA A 285 15.09 -6.70 14.58
N ILE A 286 14.44 -5.57 14.90
CA ILE A 286 14.89 -4.70 16.01
C ILE A 286 14.75 -5.45 17.35
N GLY A 287 13.65 -6.18 17.57
CA GLY A 287 13.45 -6.95 18.81
C GLY A 287 14.51 -8.04 19.02
N GLU A 288 14.83 -8.80 17.98
CA GLU A 288 15.89 -9.81 18.00
C GLU A 288 17.26 -9.17 18.31
N ALA A 289 17.54 -8.00 17.71
CA ALA A 289 18.79 -7.28 17.96
C ALA A 289 18.86 -6.71 19.39
N VAL A 290 17.76 -6.15 19.92
CA VAL A 290 17.67 -5.70 21.32
C VAL A 290 17.87 -6.86 22.30
N GLU A 291 17.26 -8.01 22.04
CA GLU A 291 17.44 -9.21 22.86
C GLU A 291 18.90 -9.69 22.83
N LYS A 292 19.53 -9.67 21.64
CA LYS A 292 20.94 -10.00 21.45
C LYS A 292 21.86 -9.09 22.27
N ILE A 293 21.57 -7.78 22.28
CA ILE A 293 22.29 -6.77 23.07
C ILE A 293 22.11 -7.05 24.56
N GLY A 294 20.87 -7.25 25.01
CA GLY A 294 20.55 -7.50 26.43
C GLY A 294 21.15 -8.79 26.98
N LYS A 295 21.40 -9.79 26.12
CA LYS A 295 22.07 -11.05 26.48
C LYS A 295 23.60 -11.00 26.34
N GLY A 296 24.17 -9.91 25.83
CA GLY A 296 25.62 -9.79 25.60
C GLY A 296 26.17 -10.81 24.59
N LEU A 297 25.37 -11.25 23.63
CA LEU A 297 25.76 -12.28 22.67
C LEU A 297 26.85 -11.77 21.70
N PRO A 298 27.59 -12.65 21.01
CA PRO A 298 28.62 -12.26 20.03
C PRO A 298 28.07 -11.31 18.96
N GLY A 299 28.75 -10.19 18.71
CA GLY A 299 28.29 -9.14 17.78
C GLY A 299 27.14 -8.27 18.32
N HIS A 300 27.08 -8.08 19.64
CA HIS A 300 26.13 -7.15 20.28
C HIS A 300 26.46 -5.68 19.99
N GLN A 301 27.72 -5.33 19.75
CA GLN A 301 28.11 -3.96 19.38
C GLN A 301 27.56 -3.59 18.00
N ASP A 302 27.78 -4.43 16.99
CA ASP A 302 27.23 -4.24 15.64
C ASP A 302 25.69 -4.20 15.65
N ALA A 303 25.08 -5.08 16.45
CA ALA A 303 23.62 -5.09 16.62
C ALA A 303 23.12 -3.79 17.29
N ARG A 304 23.86 -3.25 18.25
CA ARG A 304 23.55 -1.98 18.90
C ARG A 304 23.65 -0.82 17.92
N GLU A 305 24.72 -0.74 17.13
CA GLU A 305 24.87 0.31 16.13
C GLU A 305 23.75 0.25 15.08
N GLN A 306 23.43 -0.94 14.57
CA GLN A 306 22.33 -1.14 13.63
C GLN A 306 20.97 -0.74 14.22
N VAL A 307 20.69 -1.15 15.46
CA VAL A 307 19.44 -0.76 16.16
C VAL A 307 19.37 0.75 16.33
N LEU A 308 20.45 1.41 16.73
CA LEU A 308 20.47 2.87 16.87
C LEU A 308 20.22 3.57 15.53
N MET A 309 20.80 3.07 14.43
CA MET A 309 20.53 3.59 13.08
C MET A 309 19.06 3.40 12.68
N ASP A 310 18.50 2.21 12.89
CA ASP A 310 17.11 1.90 12.55
C ASP A 310 16.13 2.74 13.38
N LEU A 311 16.38 2.86 14.68
CA LEU A 311 15.60 3.71 15.59
C LEU A 311 15.67 5.18 15.20
N LYS A 312 16.84 5.67 14.78
CA LYS A 312 17.00 7.05 14.32
C LYS A 312 16.16 7.35 13.09
N VAL A 313 16.15 6.47 12.09
CA VAL A 313 15.31 6.68 10.90
C VAL A 313 13.83 6.67 11.27
N ILE A 314 13.39 5.82 12.21
CA ILE A 314 12.00 5.87 12.72
C ILE A 314 11.74 7.20 13.45
N GLN A 315 12.68 7.64 14.28
CA GLN A 315 12.59 8.88 15.04
C GLN A 315 12.49 10.10 14.14
N ASP A 316 13.26 10.16 13.05
CA ASP A 316 13.24 11.22 12.05
C ASP A 316 11.86 11.31 11.37
N VAL A 317 11.25 10.16 11.05
CA VAL A 317 9.87 10.12 10.51
C VAL A 317 8.85 10.67 11.52
N CYS A 318 9.04 10.42 12.81
CA CYS A 318 8.17 10.96 13.83
C CYS A 318 8.39 12.45 14.07
N ALA A 319 9.62 12.95 13.90
CA ALA A 319 10.01 14.32 14.23
C ALA A 319 9.22 15.36 13.43
N ASP A 320 8.96 15.08 12.16
CA ASP A 320 8.17 15.94 11.26
C ASP A 320 6.70 16.05 11.67
N GLU A 321 6.21 15.11 12.47
CA GLU A 321 4.79 14.92 12.82
C GLU A 321 4.54 15.10 14.33
N ILE A 322 5.52 15.62 15.08
CA ILE A 322 5.38 15.89 16.51
C ILE A 322 4.30 16.97 16.69
N ASP A 323 3.29 16.63 17.49
CA ASP A 323 2.32 17.61 17.94
C ASP A 323 2.96 18.53 18.98
N SER A 324 3.33 19.74 18.58
CA SER A 324 3.91 20.75 19.48
C SER A 324 2.93 21.24 20.55
N VAL A 325 1.65 20.88 20.44
CA VAL A 325 0.56 21.26 21.36
C VAL A 325 0.19 20.12 22.31
N ALA A 326 0.81 18.94 22.17
CA ALA A 326 0.54 17.73 22.97
C ALA A 326 1.48 17.55 24.16
#